data_AF-A0A533VT47-F1
#
_entry.id   AF-A0A533VT47-F1
#
_cell.length_a   1.000
_cell.length_b   1.000
_cell.length_c   1.000
_cell.angle_alpha   90.00
_cell.angle_beta   90.00
_cell.angle_gamma   90.00
#
_symmetry.space_group_name_H-M   'P 1'
#
loop_
_entity.id
_entity.type
_entity.pdbx_description
1 polymer ?
#
loop_
_entity_poly.entity_id
_entity_poly.type
_entity_poly.pdbx_seq_one_letter_code
_entity_poly.pdbx_strand_id
1 'polypeptide(L)'
;MNSWSFGEAQRQVEYKAKWNGIPVIHLTKGETRGTTKDCAKCGERLQVAQRDDVSHGRQLWCPRCGRWVDRDVNAVMNQSRRGRLRFDRSLPNDEAKGEAGEAMKGNPTTPVILRVDASKMTRRVIPTSYQNL
;
A
#
# COMPACT_ATOMS: atom_id res chain seq x y z
N MET A 1 -14.53 -4.20 13.26
CA MET A 1 -14.03 -3.29 12.23
C MET A 1 -12.53 -3.55 12.08
N ASN A 2 -12.19 -4.23 10.98
CA ASN A 2 -10.93 -4.67 10.37
C ASN A 2 -9.61 -4.46 11.14
N SER A 3 -8.87 -5.55 11.39
CA SER A 3 -7.53 -5.59 12.00
C SER A 3 -6.38 -5.03 11.13
N TRP A 4 -6.69 -4.41 9.99
CA TRP A 4 -5.68 -3.93 9.05
C TRP A 4 -5.34 -2.46 9.29
N SER A 5 -4.10 -2.20 9.71
CA SER A 5 -3.52 -0.86 9.89
C SER A 5 -3.19 -0.17 8.55
N PHE A 6 -4.22 0.11 7.74
CA PHE A 6 -4.06 0.75 6.43
C PHE A 6 -3.35 2.11 6.51
N GLY A 7 -3.69 2.94 7.49
CA GLY A 7 -3.05 4.26 7.67
C GLY A 7 -1.55 4.16 7.98
N GLU A 8 -1.14 3.16 8.76
CA GLU A 8 0.28 2.91 9.04
C GLU A 8 1.01 2.46 7.78
N ALA A 9 0.42 1.52 7.02
CA ALA A 9 0.99 1.05 5.76
C ALA A 9 1.17 2.20 4.76
N GLN A 10 0.17 3.06 4.63
CA GLN A 10 0.23 4.25 3.77
C GLN A 10 1.35 5.21 4.23
N ARG A 11 1.43 5.52 5.52
CA ARG A 11 2.49 6.41 6.07
C ARG A 11 3.89 5.89 5.77
N GLN A 12 4.11 4.59 5.93
CA GLN A 12 5.41 3.96 5.67
C GLN A 12 5.80 4.03 4.18
N VAL A 13 4.83 3.82 3.28
CA VAL A 13 5.04 3.96 1.84
C VAL A 13 5.41 5.39 1.48
N GLU A 14 4.66 6.39 1.97
CA GLU A 14 4.96 7.81 1.72
C GLU A 14 6.33 8.22 2.25
N TYR A 15 6.68 7.78 3.47
CA TYR A 15 7.98 8.04 4.07
C TYR A 15 9.13 7.49 3.22
N LYS A 16 9.06 6.21 2.81
CA LYS A 16 10.11 5.58 2.00
C LYS A 16 10.13 6.10 0.56
N ALA A 17 8.98 6.45 -0.01
CA ALA A 17 8.92 7.07 -1.32
C ALA A 17 9.59 8.45 -1.32
N LYS A 18 9.28 9.29 -0.32
CA LYS A 18 9.92 10.59 -0.13
C LYS A 18 11.43 10.48 0.08
N TRP A 19 11.89 9.48 0.83
CA TRP A 19 13.33 9.20 1.00
C TRP A 19 14.03 8.97 -0.34
N ASN A 20 13.36 8.29 -1.28
CA ASN A 20 13.92 7.95 -2.59
C ASN A 20 13.53 8.94 -3.70
N GLY A 21 12.88 10.07 -3.37
CA GLY A 21 12.40 11.04 -4.37
C GLY A 21 11.30 10.51 -5.29
N ILE A 22 10.57 9.45 -4.88
CA ILE A 22 9.50 8.84 -5.68
C ILE A 22 8.18 9.56 -5.38
N PRO A 23 7.48 10.12 -6.38
CA PRO A 23 6.20 10.77 -6.17
C PRO A 23 5.11 9.73 -5.84
N VAL A 24 4.27 10.06 -4.85
CA VAL A 24 3.11 9.26 -4.44
C VAL A 24 1.83 9.99 -4.81
N ILE A 25 0.89 9.26 -5.43
CA ILE A 25 -0.39 9.81 -5.86
C ILE A 25 -1.52 9.06 -5.19
N HIS A 26 -2.34 9.82 -4.46
CA HIS A 26 -3.54 9.29 -3.85
C HIS A 26 -4.68 9.22 -4.87
N LEU A 27 -5.21 8.02 -5.03
CA LEU A 27 -6.45 7.81 -5.78
C LEU A 27 -7.66 8.07 -4.87
N THR A 28 -8.68 8.68 -5.44
CA THR A 28 -9.96 8.90 -4.76
C THR A 28 -10.71 7.59 -4.57
N LYS A 29 -11.72 7.58 -3.67
CA LYS A 29 -12.61 6.43 -3.49
C LYS A 29 -13.30 6.00 -4.79
N GLY A 30 -13.65 6.95 -5.66
CA GLY A 30 -14.24 6.64 -6.97
C GLY A 30 -13.26 5.90 -7.88
N GLU A 31 -11.99 6.32 -7.87
CA GLU A 31 -10.92 5.72 -8.68
C GLU A 31 -10.49 4.34 -8.18
N THR A 32 -10.61 4.04 -6.89
CA THR A 32 -10.26 2.71 -6.35
C THR A 32 -11.42 1.72 -6.38
N ARG A 33 -12.66 2.19 -6.55
CA ARG A 33 -13.86 1.34 -6.56
C ARG A 33 -13.90 0.45 -7.80
N GLY A 34 -14.23 -0.83 -7.57
CA GLY A 34 -14.55 -1.79 -8.63
C GLY A 34 -13.38 -2.16 -9.55
N THR A 35 -12.13 -1.95 -9.10
CA THR A 35 -10.92 -2.21 -9.89
C THR A 35 -10.70 -3.69 -10.26
N THR A 36 -11.45 -4.61 -9.65
CA THR A 36 -11.44 -6.04 -9.97
C THR A 36 -12.48 -6.47 -11.00
N LYS A 37 -13.44 -5.60 -11.37
CA LYS A 37 -14.60 -6.01 -12.18
C LYS A 37 -14.28 -6.19 -13.66
N ASP A 38 -13.39 -5.36 -14.18
CA ASP A 38 -13.10 -5.28 -15.61
C ASP A 38 -11.67 -5.72 -15.86
N CYS A 39 -11.47 -6.45 -16.96
CA CYS A 39 -10.16 -6.97 -17.33
C CYS A 39 -9.21 -5.83 -17.65
N ALA A 40 -8.11 -5.74 -16.90
CA ALA A 40 -7.09 -4.72 -17.12
C ALA A 40 -6.39 -4.85 -18.49
N LYS A 41 -6.55 -5.96 -19.22
CA LYS A 41 -6.00 -6.08 -20.58
C LYS A 41 -6.96 -5.53 -21.63
N CYS A 42 -8.22 -5.96 -21.60
CA CYS A 42 -9.16 -5.75 -22.71
C CYS A 42 -10.46 -4.99 -22.34
N GLY A 43 -10.68 -4.66 -21.07
CA GLY A 43 -11.88 -3.96 -20.60
C GLY A 43 -13.11 -4.84 -20.42
N GLU A 44 -13.08 -6.11 -20.83
CA GLU A 44 -14.22 -7.03 -20.69
C GLU A 44 -14.53 -7.34 -19.22
N ARG A 45 -15.80 -7.52 -18.89
CA ARG A 45 -16.20 -7.86 -17.53
C ARG A 45 -15.70 -9.26 -17.15
N LEU A 46 -15.07 -9.34 -15.98
CA LEU A 46 -14.53 -10.57 -15.44
C LEU A 46 -15.61 -11.41 -14.75
N GLN A 47 -15.49 -12.73 -14.90
CA GLN A 47 -16.36 -13.72 -14.30
C GLN A 47 -15.65 -14.35 -13.09
N VAL A 48 -16.42 -14.62 -12.03
CA VAL A 48 -15.91 -15.30 -10.84
C VAL A 48 -15.94 -16.80 -11.09
N ALA A 49 -14.94 -17.52 -10.58
CA ALA A 49 -14.94 -18.98 -10.58
C ALA A 49 -16.18 -19.55 -9.87
N GLN A 50 -16.57 -20.75 -10.25
CA GLN A 50 -17.62 -21.48 -9.53
C GLN A 50 -17.16 -21.78 -8.09
N ARG A 51 -18.10 -21.94 -7.16
CA ARG A 51 -17.80 -22.02 -5.72
C ARG A 51 -16.98 -23.27 -5.35
N ASP A 52 -17.14 -24.33 -6.12
CA ASP A 52 -16.46 -25.62 -6.04
C ASP A 52 -15.11 -25.64 -6.76
N ASP A 53 -14.80 -24.63 -7.58
CA ASP A 53 -13.50 -24.49 -8.21
C ASP A 53 -12.47 -23.87 -7.24
N VAL A 54 -11.93 -24.73 -6.39
CA VAL A 54 -10.91 -24.36 -5.39
C VAL A 54 -9.64 -23.84 -6.07
N SER A 55 -9.33 -24.32 -7.28
CA SER A 55 -8.10 -23.94 -7.99
C SER A 55 -8.09 -22.48 -8.45
N HIS A 56 -9.27 -21.92 -8.74
CA HIS A 56 -9.42 -20.54 -9.22
C HIS A 56 -10.06 -19.58 -8.18
N GLY A 57 -10.12 -19.94 -6.90
CA GLY A 57 -10.83 -19.15 -5.88
C GLY A 57 -10.36 -17.69 -5.70
N ARG A 58 -9.13 -17.33 -6.11
CA ARG A 58 -8.62 -15.95 -6.15
C ARG A 58 -8.56 -15.33 -7.54
N GLN A 59 -8.82 -16.13 -8.56
CA GLN A 59 -8.70 -15.76 -9.96
C GLN A 59 -10.06 -15.42 -10.55
N LEU A 60 -10.01 -14.67 -11.65
CA LEU A 60 -11.17 -14.22 -12.39
C LEU A 60 -10.99 -14.59 -13.86
N TRP A 61 -12.03 -15.12 -14.49
CA TRP A 61 -12.01 -15.51 -15.89
C TRP A 61 -12.34 -14.32 -16.79
N CYS A 62 -11.53 -14.11 -17.81
CA CYS A 62 -11.82 -13.14 -18.86
C CYS A 62 -12.29 -13.86 -20.13
N PRO A 63 -13.57 -13.73 -20.53
CA PRO A 63 -14.09 -14.45 -21.69
C PRO A 63 -13.48 -13.96 -23.01
N ARG A 64 -13.13 -12.67 -23.10
CA ARG A 64 -12.50 -12.08 -24.28
C ARG A 64 -11.02 -12.46 -24.42
N CYS A 65 -10.29 -12.56 -23.32
CA CYS A 65 -8.87 -12.95 -23.34
C CYS A 65 -8.64 -14.45 -23.26
N GLY A 66 -9.67 -15.24 -22.91
CA GLY A 66 -9.58 -16.68 -22.73
C GLY A 66 -8.58 -17.09 -21.64
N ARG A 67 -8.49 -16.32 -20.55
CA ARG A 67 -7.53 -16.59 -19.46
C ARG A 67 -8.06 -16.27 -18.08
N TRP A 68 -7.52 -16.96 -17.09
CA TRP A 68 -7.61 -16.60 -15.68
C TRP A 68 -6.63 -15.48 -15.32
N VAL A 69 -7.05 -14.61 -14.42
CA VAL A 69 -6.26 -13.49 -13.92
C VAL A 69 -6.41 -13.42 -12.41
N ASP A 70 -5.29 -13.30 -11.69
CA ASP A 70 -5.34 -12.99 -10.26
C ASP A 70 -6.04 -11.64 -10.03
N ARG A 71 -7.00 -11.61 -9.10
CA ARG A 71 -7.83 -10.42 -8.87
C ARG A 71 -7.03 -9.22 -8.36
N ASP A 72 -5.96 -9.44 -7.59
CA ASP A 72 -5.15 -8.38 -7.01
C ASP A 72 -4.24 -7.79 -8.07
N VAL A 73 -3.63 -8.63 -8.92
CA VAL A 73 -2.89 -8.17 -10.12
C VAL A 73 -3.80 -7.35 -11.04
N ASN A 74 -5.02 -7.83 -11.30
CA ASN A 74 -5.97 -7.08 -12.12
C ASN A 74 -6.32 -5.71 -11.49
N ALA A 75 -6.55 -5.69 -10.16
CA ALA A 75 -6.84 -4.46 -9.43
C ALA A 75 -5.69 -3.45 -9.51
N VAL A 76 -4.44 -3.88 -9.29
CA VAL A 76 -3.25 -3.02 -9.35
C VAL A 76 -3.07 -2.43 -10.75
N MET A 77 -3.25 -3.24 -11.80
CA MET A 77 -3.13 -2.76 -13.19
C MET A 77 -4.21 -1.71 -13.52
N ASN A 78 -5.44 -1.92 -13.06
CA ASN A 78 -6.51 -0.93 -13.23
C ASN A 78 -6.26 0.35 -12.42
N GLN A 79 -5.75 0.24 -11.19
CA GLN A 79 -5.38 1.39 -10.37
C GLN A 79 -4.24 2.20 -11.03
N SER A 80 -3.20 1.52 -11.52
CA SER A 80 -2.09 2.14 -12.25
C SER A 80 -2.59 2.92 -13.46
N ARG A 81 -3.48 2.34 -14.28
CA ARG A 81 -4.08 3.04 -15.43
C ARG A 81 -4.88 4.28 -15.02
N ARG A 82 -5.70 4.19 -13.97
CA ARG A 82 -6.48 5.34 -13.47
C ARG A 82 -5.58 6.45 -12.91
N GLY A 83 -4.47 6.10 -12.28
CA GLY A 83 -3.49 7.04 -11.74
C GLY A 83 -2.54 7.64 -12.78
N ARG A 84 -2.34 6.99 -13.93
CA ARG A 84 -1.31 7.33 -14.92
C ARG A 84 -1.37 8.78 -15.39
N LEU A 85 -2.55 9.30 -15.72
CA LEU A 85 -2.70 10.69 -16.17
C LEU A 85 -2.33 11.73 -15.10
N ARG A 86 -2.48 11.40 -13.82
CA ARG A 86 -2.01 12.27 -12.73
C ARG A 86 -0.51 12.11 -12.53
N PHE A 87 -0.01 10.89 -12.67
CA PHE A 87 1.42 10.58 -12.60
C PHE A 87 2.23 11.31 -13.66
N ASP A 88 1.83 11.18 -14.92
CA ASP A 88 2.52 11.81 -16.04
C ASP A 88 2.54 13.35 -15.89
N ARG A 89 1.47 13.95 -15.35
CA ARG A 89 1.40 15.40 -15.05
C ARG A 89 2.20 15.85 -13.82
N SER A 90 2.51 14.93 -12.91
CA SER A 90 3.29 15.23 -11.70
C SER A 90 4.80 15.14 -11.91
N LEU A 91 5.24 14.59 -13.05
CA LEU A 91 6.64 14.57 -13.40
C LEU A 91 7.09 15.99 -13.78
N PRO A 92 8.24 16.47 -13.28
CA PRO A 92 8.80 17.73 -13.72
C PRO A 92 9.08 17.65 -15.24
N ASN A 93 8.79 18.73 -15.96
CA ASN A 93 9.24 18.89 -17.35
C ASN A 93 10.77 18.70 -17.39
N ASP A 94 11.32 18.21 -18.50
CA ASP A 94 12.75 17.89 -18.61
C ASP A 94 13.68 19.07 -18.25
N GLU A 95 13.20 20.31 -18.37
CA GLU A 95 13.90 21.56 -17.99
C GLU A 95 13.93 21.85 -16.48
N ALA A 96 13.08 21.19 -15.68
CA ALA A 96 12.95 21.39 -14.23
C ALA A 96 13.59 20.26 -13.40
N LYS A 97 14.39 19.38 -14.02
CA LYS A 97 15.23 18.41 -13.32
C LYS A 97 16.42 19.13 -12.68
N GLY A 98 16.15 19.85 -11.59
CA GLY A 98 17.21 20.27 -10.66
C GLY A 98 17.95 19.02 -10.19
N GLU A 99 19.28 19.13 -10.07
CA GLU A 99 20.13 18.02 -9.65
C GLU A 99 19.59 17.41 -8.35
N ALA A 100 19.37 16.10 -8.34
CA ALA A 100 18.77 15.36 -7.22
C ALA A 100 19.58 15.44 -5.90
N GLY A 101 20.72 16.14 -5.89
CA GLY A 101 21.60 16.32 -4.74
C GLY A 101 21.20 17.42 -3.75
N GLU A 102 20.35 18.38 -4.12
CA GLU A 102 20.15 19.57 -3.26
C GLU A 102 18.94 19.50 -2.31
N ALA A 103 17.97 18.61 -2.55
CA ALA A 103 16.68 18.64 -1.86
C ALA A 103 16.61 17.83 -0.53
N MET A 104 17.74 17.58 0.14
CA MET A 104 17.76 17.03 1.51
C MET A 104 18.93 17.57 2.36
N LYS A 105 19.10 18.90 2.42
CA LYS A 105 19.63 19.57 3.63
C LYS A 105 18.51 20.33 4.34
N GLY A 106 17.36 19.68 4.51
CA GLY A 106 16.49 20.05 5.62
C GLY A 106 17.26 19.74 6.89
N ASN A 107 17.65 20.79 7.63
CA ASN A 107 18.35 20.66 8.90
C ASN A 107 17.64 19.58 9.73
N PRO A 108 18.28 18.46 10.09
CA PRO A 108 17.63 17.45 10.90
C PRO A 108 17.37 18.11 12.25
N THR A 109 16.14 18.55 12.50
CA THR A 109 15.64 18.63 13.86
C THR A 109 15.70 17.20 14.35
N THR A 110 16.82 16.81 14.96
CA THR A 110 16.99 15.53 15.65
C THR A 110 15.71 15.32 16.44
N PRO A 111 14.85 14.35 16.11
CA PRO A 111 13.84 13.95 17.06
C PRO A 111 14.66 13.49 18.25
N VAL A 112 14.56 14.23 19.35
CA VAL A 112 15.17 13.82 20.62
C VAL A 112 14.50 12.50 20.97
N ILE A 113 15.14 11.40 20.59
CA ILE A 113 14.83 10.09 21.12
C ILE A 113 15.24 10.21 22.59
N LEU A 114 14.30 10.63 23.43
CA LEU A 114 14.47 10.61 24.86
C LEU A 114 14.81 9.16 25.20
N ARG A 115 16.07 8.94 25.56
CA ARG A 115 16.50 7.68 26.17
C ARG A 115 15.55 7.45 27.34
N VAL A 116 14.67 6.47 27.21
CA VAL A 116 13.91 5.98 28.36
C VAL A 116 14.94 5.41 29.30
N ASP A 117 15.11 6.08 30.43
CA ASP A 117 16.00 5.62 31.48
C ASP A 117 15.44 4.30 32.03
N ALA A 118 16.11 3.19 31.72
CA ALA A 118 15.72 1.85 32.16
C ALA A 118 15.60 1.76 33.68
N SER A 119 16.25 2.67 34.41
CA SER A 119 16.16 2.86 35.87
C SER A 119 14.73 3.18 36.34
N LYS A 120 13.84 3.65 35.46
CA LYS A 120 12.43 3.95 35.77
C LYS A 120 11.45 2.83 35.40
N MET A 121 11.93 1.72 34.84
CA MET A 121 11.09 0.53 34.68
C MET A 121 10.89 -0.13 36.06
N THR A 122 9.83 0.26 36.76
CA THR A 122 9.35 -0.51 37.90
C THR A 122 8.98 -1.90 37.39
N ARG A 123 9.80 -2.90 37.73
CA ARG A 123 9.40 -4.30 37.61
C ARG A 123 8.13 -4.45 38.44
N ARG A 124 6.99 -4.62 37.78
CA ARG A 124 5.81 -5.17 38.44
C ARG A 124 6.23 -6.56 38.90
N VAL A 125 6.47 -6.70 40.20
CA VAL A 125 6.64 -7.99 40.85
C VAL A 125 5.33 -8.72 40.62
N ILE A 126 5.37 -9.80 39.84
CA ILE A 126 4.27 -10.75 39.75
C ILE A 126 4.31 -11.53 41.06
N PRO A 127 3.31 -11.42 41.96
CA PRO A 127 3.29 -12.24 43.16
C PRO A 127 3.08 -13.70 42.73
N THR A 128 4.01 -14.56 43.11
CA THR A 128 3.89 -16.01 42.99
C THR A 128 3.22 -16.54 44.27
N SER A 129 2.10 -17.24 44.11
CA SER A 129 1.35 -18.14 45.03
C SER A 129 -0.14 -17.84 44.84
N TYR A 130 -0.99 -18.82 44.57
CA TYR A 130 -1.31 -19.93 45.46
C TYR A 130 -1.38 -21.29 44.76
N GLN A 131 -0.87 -22.28 45.47
CA GLN A 131 -1.15 -23.70 45.31
C GLN A 131 -2.62 -24.01 45.66
N ASN A 132 -3.20 -24.96 44.90
CA ASN A 132 -4.21 -25.96 45.26
C ASN A 132 -5.11 -25.73 46.49
N LEU A 133 -6.42 -25.69 46.24
CA LEU A 133 -7.46 -26.52 46.88
C LEU A 133 -8.56 -26.80 45.85
#